data_AF-A0A7W0G4I3-F1
#
_entry.id   AF-A0A7W0G4I3-F1
#
_cell.length_a   1.000
_cell.length_b   1.000
_cell.length_c   1.000
_cell.angle_alpha   90.00
_cell.angle_beta   90.00
_cell.angle_gamma   90.00
#
_symmetry.space_group_name_H-M   'P 1'
#
loop_
_entity.id
_entity.type
_entity.pdbx_description
1 polymer ?
#
loop_
_entity_poly.entity_id
_entity_poly.type
_entity_poly.pdbx_seq_one_letter_code
_entity_poly.pdbx_strand_id
1 'polypeptide(L)' 'KNLAEWVPQWCFWFLQWSLREHGGRCALKLDWFAGRDLEPDESNPPRVVSRLSDASVALSDHDPIVLDFVTRAPAVK' A
#
# COMPACT_ATOMS: atom_id res chain seq x y z
N LYS A 1 3.08 -16.61 7.13
CA LYS A 1 3.13 -17.25 5.81
C LYS A 1 4.14 -16.49 4.98
N ASN A 2 5.20 -17.15 4.52
CA ASN A 2 6.29 -16.49 3.79
C ASN A 2 6.11 -16.67 2.27
N LEU A 3 6.68 -15.79 1.45
CA LEU A 3 6.55 -15.85 -0.02
C LEU A 3 6.96 -17.23 -0.59
N ALA A 4 7.93 -17.89 0.06
CA ALA A 4 8.42 -19.22 -0.31
C ALA A 4 7.39 -20.35 -0.19
N GLU A 5 6.28 -20.14 0.51
CA GLU A 5 5.17 -21.08 0.58
C GLU A 5 4.25 -20.99 -0.66
N TRP A 6 4.33 -19.89 -1.41
CA TRP A 6 3.41 -19.56 -2.51
C TRP A 6 4.03 -19.71 -3.90
N VAL A 7 5.36 -19.66 -4.01
CA VAL A 7 6.07 -19.74 -5.30
C VAL A 7 7.22 -20.76 -5.26
N PRO A 8 7.53 -21.41 -6.38
CA PRO A 8 8.67 -22.32 -6.49
C PRO A 8 10.02 -21.66 -6.14
N GLN A 9 10.95 -22.47 -5.62
CA GLN A 9 12.28 -21.98 -5.22
C GLN A 9 13.08 -21.33 -6.36
N TRP A 10 12.95 -21.82 -7.60
CA TRP A 10 13.66 -21.23 -8.74
C TRP A 10 13.25 -19.78 -9.01
N CYS A 11 12.04 -19.36 -8.61
CA CYS A 11 11.60 -17.97 -8.76
C CYS A 11 12.45 -17.00 -7.93
N PHE A 12 13.07 -17.46 -6.83
CA PHE A 12 13.91 -16.61 -5.98
C PHE A 12 15.17 -16.12 -6.68
N TRP A 13 15.73 -16.89 -7.62
CA TRP A 13 16.84 -16.41 -8.46
C TRP A 13 16.44 -15.16 -9.26
N PHE A 14 15.26 -15.21 -9.89
CA PHE A 14 14.73 -14.08 -10.65
C PHE A 14 14.38 -12.89 -9.75
N LEU A 15 13.76 -13.13 -8.60
CA LEU A 15 13.43 -12.08 -7.63
C LEU A 15 14.70 -11.36 -7.13
N GLN A 16 15.72 -12.11 -6.74
CA GLN A 16 17.00 -11.55 -6.29
C GLN A 16 17.69 -10.75 -7.40
N TRP A 17 17.74 -11.30 -8.62
CA TRP A 17 18.31 -10.59 -9.78
C TRP A 17 17.57 -9.29 -10.09
N SER A 18 16.23 -9.30 -10.01
CA SER A 18 15.39 -8.14 -10.29
C SER A 18 15.51 -7.05 -9.22
N LEU A 19 15.72 -7.44 -7.95
CA LEU A 19 15.81 -6.51 -6.81
C LEU A 19 17.26 -6.11 -6.46
N ARG A 20 18.25 -6.53 -7.25
CA ARG A 20 19.68 -6.36 -6.92
C ARG A 20 20.09 -4.90 -6.70
N GLU A 21 19.56 -3.98 -7.51
CA GLU A 21 19.86 -2.54 -7.43
C GLU A 21 19.12 -1.84 -6.27
N HIS A 22 18.19 -2.55 -5.63
CA HIS A 22 17.35 -2.06 -4.54
C HIS A 22 17.62 -2.78 -3.22
N GLY A 23 18.77 -3.45 -3.08
CA GLY A 23 19.17 -4.14 -1.85
C GLY A 23 18.20 -5.25 -1.46
N GLY A 24 17.58 -5.91 -2.43
CA GLY A 24 16.60 -6.98 -2.18
C GLY A 24 15.24 -6.48 -1.69
N ARG A 25 14.96 -5.18 -1.78
CA ARG A 25 13.70 -4.57 -1.34
C ARG A 25 12.91 -4.01 -2.51
N CYS A 26 11.59 -4.10 -2.44
CA CYS A 26 10.69 -3.33 -3.31
C CYS A 26 9.56 -2.75 -2.48
N ALA A 27 9.09 -1.57 -2.87
CA ALA A 27 7.85 -1.04 -2.36
C ALA A 27 6.69 -1.72 -3.10
N LEU A 28 5.75 -2.30 -2.35
CA LEU A 28 4.53 -2.88 -2.90
C LEU A 28 3.35 -2.01 -2.49
N LYS A 29 2.51 -1.64 -3.44
CA LYS A 29 1.21 -1.01 -3.17
C LYS A 29 0.17 -2.13 -3.05
N LEU A 30 -0.13 -2.52 -1.82
CA LEU A 30 -1.06 -3.61 -1.52
C LEU A 30 -2.37 -3.11 -0.90
N ASP A 31 -2.38 -1.89 -0.37
CA ASP A 31 -3.53 -1.30 0.28
C ASP A 31 -4.26 -0.35 -0.69
N TRP A 32 -5.59 -0.42 -0.70
CA TRP A 32 -6.45 0.48 -1.48
C TRP A 32 -7.76 0.78 -0.74
N PHE A 33 -8.29 1.98 -0.97
CA PHE A 33 -9.68 2.30 -0.60
C PHE A 33 -10.61 1.96 -1.76
N ALA A 34 -11.75 1.34 -1.45
CA ALA A 34 -12.82 1.09 -2.40
C ALA A 34 -14.17 1.37 -1.73
N GLY A 35 -14.97 2.22 -2.34
CA GLY A 35 -16.31 2.57 -1.85
C GLY A 35 -17.21 3.02 -2.99
N ARG A 36 -18.52 2.82 -2.82
CA ARG A 36 -19.53 3.29 -3.78
C ARG A 36 -19.84 4.75 -3.51
N ASP A 37 -19.96 5.55 -4.57
CA ASP A 37 -20.32 6.97 -4.50
C ASP A 37 -19.39 7.80 -3.59
N LEU A 38 -18.14 7.36 -3.42
CA LEU A 38 -17.09 8.11 -2.74
C LEU A 38 -16.18 8.77 -3.78
N GLU A 39 -15.89 10.05 -3.59
CA GLU A 39 -14.91 10.80 -4.36
C GLU A 39 -13.84 11.36 -3.42
N PRO A 40 -12.55 11.37 -3.81
CA PRO A 40 -11.52 12.02 -3.01
C PRO A 40 -11.84 13.51 -2.81
N ASP A 41 -11.63 14.01 -1.60
CA ASP A 41 -11.69 15.45 -1.35
C ASP A 41 -10.51 16.13 -2.05
N GLU A 42 -10.79 16.97 -3.06
CA GLU A 42 -9.76 17.66 -3.83
C GLU A 42 -8.95 18.66 -2.99
N SER A 43 -9.50 19.15 -1.88
CA SER A 43 -8.79 20.06 -0.97
C SER A 43 -7.72 19.36 -0.15
N ASN A 44 -7.83 18.03 0.05
CA ASN A 44 -6.87 17.23 0.76
C ASN A 44 -6.58 15.91 0.02
N PRO A 45 -5.60 15.91 -0.91
CA PRO A 45 -5.35 14.76 -1.76
C PRO A 45 -4.92 13.51 -0.96
N PRO A 46 -5.20 12.31 -1.49
CA PRO A 46 -4.78 11.05 -0.87
C PRO A 46 -3.28 11.03 -0.61
N ARG A 47 -2.87 10.51 0.55
CA ARG A 47 -1.47 10.52 0.97
C ARG A 47 -1.07 9.23 1.68
N VAL A 48 0.22 8.92 1.58
CA VAL A 48 0.87 7.87 2.38
C VAL A 48 1.54 8.54 3.57
N VAL A 49 1.25 8.07 4.79
CA VAL A 49 1.93 8.55 5.99
C VAL A 49 3.12 7.64 6.25
N SER A 50 4.28 8.04 5.71
CA SER A 50 5.50 7.26 5.81
C SER A 50 6.10 7.27 7.21
N ARG A 51 6.67 6.14 7.65
CA ARG A 51 7.49 6.00 8.89
C ARG A 51 6.72 6.28 10.19
N LEU A 52 5.45 5.91 10.23
CA LEU A 52 4.67 6.01 11.46
C LEU A 52 5.25 5.08 12.54
N SER A 53 5.60 5.66 13.69
CA SER A 53 6.26 4.95 14.79
C SER A 53 5.78 5.47 16.15
N ASP A 54 5.85 4.61 17.16
CA ASP A 54 5.69 4.97 18.57
C ASP A 54 6.99 4.65 19.31
N ALA A 55 7.51 5.61 20.08
CA ALA A 55 8.79 5.50 20.78
C ALA A 55 9.95 4.95 19.90
N SER A 56 10.00 5.33 18.61
CA SER A 56 10.94 4.84 17.59
C SER A 56 10.76 3.40 17.10
N VAL A 57 9.72 2.71 17.57
CA VAL A 57 9.31 1.40 17.08
C VAL A 57 8.27 1.60 15.99
N ALA A 58 8.52 1.04 14.80
CA ALA A 58 7.54 1.05 13.72
C ALA A 58 6.25 0.36 14.18
N LEU A 59 5.11 1.02 13.99
CA LEU A 59 3.82 0.49 14.43
C LEU A 59 3.33 -0.67 13.55
N SER A 60 3.79 -0.72 12.31
CA SER A 60 3.41 -1.70 11.30
C SER A 60 4.56 -1.87 10.30
N ASP A 61 4.57 -2.99 9.56
CA ASP A 61 5.43 -3.22 8.40
C ASP A 61 4.92 -2.51 7.13
N HIS A 62 3.71 -1.94 7.19
CA HIS A 62 3.09 -1.13 6.15
C HIS A 62 2.97 0.33 6.56
N ASP A 63 3.21 1.25 5.62
CA ASP A 63 2.87 2.66 5.80
C ASP A 63 1.35 2.85 5.59
N PRO A 64 0.63 3.51 6.51
CA PRO A 64 -0.80 3.75 6.34
C PRO A 64 -1.10 4.70 5.18
N ILE A 65 -2.17 4.38 4.44
CA ILE A 65 -2.77 5.25 3.43
C ILE A 65 -3.94 6.04 4.03
N VAL A 66 -4.05 7.32 3.68
CA VAL A 66 -5.10 8.22 4.18
C VAL A 66 -5.84 8.84 3.00
N LEU A 67 -7.17 8.81 3.10
CA LEU A 67 -8.09 9.39 2.13
C LEU A 67 -9.13 10.20 2.90
N ASP A 68 -9.16 11.50 2.61
CA ASP A 68 -10.30 12.34 2.92
C ASP A 68 -11.25 12.22 1.71
N PHE A 69 -12.55 12.05 1.96
CA PHE A 69 -13.52 11.78 0.89
C PHE A 69 -14.83 12.51 1.11
N VAL A 70 -15.51 12.79 0.01
CA VAL A 70 -16.89 13.27 -0.03
C VAL A 70 -17.80 12.20 -0.60
N THR A 71 -19.07 12.21 -0.20
CA THR A 71 -20.09 11.35 -0.79
C THR A 71 -20.78 12.09 -1.92
N ARG A 72 -20.95 11.43 -3.06
CA ARG A 72 -21.89 11.91 -4.09
C ARG A 72 -23.31 11.78 -3.56
N ALA A 73 -24.13 12.80 -3.77
CA ALA A 73 -25.57 12.65 -3.59
C ALA A 73 -26.06 11.52 -4.51
N PRO A 74 -26.92 10.61 -4.03
CA PRO A 74 -27.44 9.54 -4.87
C PRO A 74 -28.12 10.16 -6.10
N ALA A 75 -27.83 9.62 -7.29
CA ALA A 75 -28.51 10.05 -8.50
C ALA A 75 -30.03 9.85 -8.30
N VAL A 76 -30.79 10.95 -8.35
CA VAL A 76 -32.24 10.89 -8.37
C VAL A 76 -32.62 10.19 -9.68
N LYS A 77 -33.28 9.03 -9.57
CA LYS A 77 -33.77 8.27 -10.72
C LYS A 77 -34.90 8.99 -11.43
#